data_AF-A0A915HG33-F1
#
_entry.id   AF-A0A915HG33-F1
#
_cell.length_a   1.000
_cell.length_b   1.000
_cell.length_c   1.000
_cell.angle_alpha   90.00
_cell.angle_beta   90.00
_cell.angle_gamma   90.00
#
_symmetry.space_group_name_H-M   'P 1'
#
loop_
_entity.id
_entity.type
_entity.pdbx_description
1 polymer ?
#
loop_
_entity_poly.entity_id
_entity_poly.type
_entity_poly.pdbx_seq_one_letter_code
_entity_poly.pdbx_strand_id
1 'polypeptide(L)'
;MSLSACLLLFYPSNVFLVGFGPACSIALLSTPLYPYRFTSHGHTIEASPCASSLLLGHSHLFTDIFVGDMVVPHCIIEHLASPSKEKLKVAYGTLSPWLQSLATFTGCAFKKYNIELTGLLQYVANQLKAGKSFDLCVLREIVENMSGIETAQGQLTLDQVESLCGGEILKQEGAYFNQIKNTKRSINRLKEALLQEDLVVGLCLLMSQQRYCIVYKEGVDMHLKLVGQMLDQCQQTLVQFASFLSSNLKNDDYARCMPSAIELIKDYHISPDAAMFLTRPVYTAKINVIYDELKRMDRINKQLNAEKKIQHYQKACSDVLGTLAKDLSTAYPSKVWDDLRCKRPWEPSCYNMHILVPKLFTTFWTLTAYDIYVPGQAYERELEKLRRQISQLDDVREAAELKKKKDREQKLCDEQRRQIDHTNRVMQRLSAEKNEWFSAKGDEHTGT
;
A
#
# COMPACT_ATOMS: atom_id res chain seq x y z
N MET A 1 1.80 -17.98 53.98
CA MET A 1 2.87 -18.80 54.60
C MET A 1 3.03 -20.01 53.69
N SER A 2 4.14 -20.31 53.03
CA SER A 2 5.56 -20.11 53.33
C SER A 2 6.32 -19.94 52.02
N LEU A 3 7.36 -19.11 52.02
CA LEU A 3 8.46 -19.25 51.07
C LEU A 3 9.03 -20.66 51.20
N SER A 4 9.34 -21.31 50.07
CA SER A 4 10.35 -22.36 50.06
C SER A 4 11.25 -22.15 48.85
N ALA A 5 12.41 -21.56 49.11
CA ALA A 5 13.55 -21.60 48.23
C ALA A 5 14.02 -23.07 48.15
N CYS A 6 14.17 -23.59 46.93
CA CYS A 6 14.91 -24.83 46.70
C CYS A 6 16.04 -24.55 45.73
N LEU A 7 17.26 -24.78 46.22
CA LEU A 7 18.52 -24.66 45.50
C LEU A 7 18.53 -25.52 44.22
N LEU A 8 18.99 -24.92 43.12
CA LEU A 8 19.40 -25.61 41.91
C LEU A 8 20.80 -26.21 42.12
N LEU A 9 20.89 -27.54 42.14
CA LEU A 9 22.15 -28.26 41.96
C LEU A 9 22.32 -28.58 40.46
N PHE A 10 23.41 -28.08 39.90
CA PHE A 10 23.86 -28.31 38.52
C PHE A 10 24.41 -29.73 38.34
N TYR A 11 23.99 -30.45 37.29
CA TYR A 11 24.82 -31.33 36.43
C TYR A 11 24.03 -31.63 35.13
N PRO A 12 24.68 -31.85 33.97
CA PRO A 12 24.05 -31.83 32.66
C PRO A 12 23.56 -33.23 32.25
N SER A 13 22.48 -33.24 31.47
CA SER A 13 21.83 -34.40 30.82
C SER A 13 20.65 -34.98 31.62
N ASN A 14 19.47 -34.85 30.99
CA ASN A 14 18.17 -35.42 31.37
C ASN A 14 17.40 -34.72 32.49
N VAL A 15 16.55 -33.77 32.09
CA VAL A 15 15.38 -33.33 32.86
C VAL A 15 14.13 -33.92 32.20
N PHE A 16 13.49 -34.89 32.85
CA PHE A 16 12.10 -35.25 32.60
C PHE A 16 11.21 -34.29 33.40
N LEU A 17 10.49 -33.40 32.71
CA LEU A 17 9.46 -32.55 33.32
C LEU A 17 8.14 -33.31 33.37
N VAL A 18 7.86 -33.96 34.49
CA VAL A 18 6.51 -34.45 34.81
C VAL A 18 5.79 -33.33 35.55
N GLY A 19 4.71 -32.80 34.94
CA GLY A 19 3.75 -31.94 35.64
C GLY A 19 3.60 -30.49 35.16
N PHE A 20 4.28 -30.07 34.09
CA PHE A 20 4.02 -28.76 33.46
C PHE A 20 3.43 -28.94 32.06
N GLY A 21 2.37 -28.19 31.75
CA GLY A 21 1.79 -28.17 30.40
C GLY A 21 2.82 -27.68 29.36
N PRO A 22 2.68 -28.08 28.08
CA PRO A 22 3.69 -27.85 27.04
C PRO A 22 4.13 -26.38 26.89
N ALA A 23 3.25 -25.43 27.21
CA ALA A 23 3.53 -24.00 27.16
C ALA A 23 4.54 -23.50 28.22
N CYS A 24 4.51 -24.01 29.45
CA CYS A 24 5.48 -23.60 30.49
C CYS A 24 6.87 -24.17 30.21
N SER A 25 6.94 -25.38 29.64
CA SER A 25 8.21 -26.00 29.24
C SER A 25 8.91 -25.24 28.11
N ILE A 26 8.16 -24.71 27.13
CA ILE A 26 8.70 -23.90 26.02
C ILE A 26 9.24 -22.55 26.52
N ALA A 27 8.55 -21.90 27.45
CA ALA A 27 8.98 -20.62 28.02
C ALA A 27 10.22 -20.74 28.92
N LEU A 28 10.26 -21.77 29.79
CA LEU A 28 11.43 -22.03 30.65
C LEU A 28 12.70 -22.37 29.86
N LEU A 29 12.55 -23.01 28.70
CA LEU A 29 13.66 -23.40 27.82
C LEU A 29 14.15 -22.27 26.88
N SER A 30 13.44 -21.14 26.83
CA SER A 30 13.76 -19.98 26.00
C SER A 30 14.34 -18.80 26.82
N THR A 31 14.79 -19.10 28.03
CA THR A 31 15.43 -18.16 28.97
C THR A 31 16.79 -17.67 28.44
N PRO A 32 17.34 -16.56 28.98
CA PRO A 32 18.57 -15.89 28.49
C PRO A 32 19.83 -16.77 28.37
N LEU A 33 19.81 -18.00 28.86
CA LEU A 33 20.90 -18.96 28.73
C LEU A 33 20.95 -19.67 27.36
N TYR A 34 19.85 -19.70 26.57
CA TYR A 34 19.80 -20.39 25.27
C TYR A 34 18.92 -19.70 24.20
N PRO A 35 19.27 -18.48 23.75
CA PRO A 35 18.50 -17.75 22.73
C PRO A 35 18.43 -18.46 21.37
N TYR A 36 19.38 -19.34 21.05
CA TYR A 36 19.47 -20.04 19.76
C TYR A 36 18.45 -21.16 19.56
N ARG A 37 17.68 -21.58 20.57
CA ARG A 37 16.56 -22.53 20.36
C ARG A 37 15.39 -21.94 19.59
N PHE A 38 15.37 -20.63 19.30
CA PHE A 38 14.41 -20.06 18.37
C PHE A 38 14.61 -20.59 16.93
N THR A 39 15.83 -21.02 16.58
CA THR A 39 16.12 -21.66 15.28
C THR A 39 15.37 -22.99 15.08
N SER A 40 15.26 -23.83 16.12
CA SER A 40 14.46 -25.06 16.05
C SER A 40 12.96 -24.77 15.95
N HIS A 41 12.49 -23.66 16.53
CA HIS A 41 11.11 -23.20 16.36
C HIS A 41 10.88 -22.62 14.95
N GLY A 42 11.86 -21.96 14.36
CA GLY A 42 11.85 -21.53 12.96
C GLY A 42 11.59 -22.69 12.00
N HIS A 43 12.31 -23.81 12.17
CA HIS A 43 12.04 -25.03 11.41
C HIS A 43 10.64 -25.62 11.60
N THR A 44 10.03 -25.41 12.78
CA THR A 44 8.66 -25.89 13.07
C THR A 44 7.61 -24.98 12.42
N ILE A 45 7.83 -23.67 12.40
CA ILE A 45 6.99 -22.68 11.70
C ILE A 45 7.03 -22.93 10.19
N GLU A 46 8.20 -23.27 9.65
CA GLU A 46 8.38 -23.65 8.24
C GLU A 46 7.58 -24.90 7.84
N ALA A 47 7.36 -25.83 8.79
CA ALA A 47 6.71 -27.10 8.54
C ALA A 47 5.18 -27.07 8.68
N SER A 48 4.59 -26.12 9.42
CA SER A 48 3.14 -26.05 9.60
C SER A 48 2.62 -24.63 9.86
N PRO A 49 1.68 -24.11 9.04
CA PRO A 49 0.99 -22.84 9.28
C PRO A 49 0.24 -22.78 10.62
N CYS A 50 -0.26 -23.93 11.11
CA CYS A 50 -0.96 -24.04 12.40
C CYS A 50 -0.02 -23.89 13.61
N ALA A 51 1.29 -24.10 13.45
CA ALA A 51 2.24 -23.88 14.53
C ALA A 51 2.43 -22.39 14.85
N SER A 52 2.23 -21.52 13.85
CA SER A 52 2.35 -20.06 13.98
C SER A 52 1.36 -19.49 15.01
N SER A 53 0.09 -19.91 14.96
CA SER A 53 -0.93 -19.44 15.90
C SER A 53 -0.69 -19.96 17.34
N LEU A 54 -0.19 -21.19 17.48
CA LEU A 54 0.17 -21.78 18.77
C LEU A 54 1.34 -21.05 19.42
N LEU A 55 2.42 -20.78 18.67
CA LEU A 55 3.60 -20.07 19.17
C LEU A 55 3.27 -18.62 19.53
N LEU A 56 2.44 -17.96 18.72
CA LEU A 56 1.95 -16.62 19.02
C LEU A 56 0.99 -16.61 20.23
N GLY A 57 0.24 -17.67 20.49
CA GLY A 57 -0.64 -17.80 21.65
C GLY A 57 0.11 -17.91 22.99
N HIS A 58 1.30 -18.51 22.99
CA HIS A 58 2.07 -18.82 24.20
C HIS A 58 3.26 -17.89 24.47
N SER A 59 3.51 -16.94 23.58
CA SER A 59 4.55 -15.89 23.69
C SER A 59 4.46 -14.99 24.93
N HIS A 60 3.29 -14.89 25.57
CA HIS A 60 3.12 -14.09 26.79
C HIS A 60 3.95 -14.62 27.98
N LEU A 61 4.50 -15.83 27.86
CA LEU A 61 5.43 -16.40 28.82
C LEU A 61 6.91 -16.10 28.49
N PHE A 62 7.20 -15.50 27.32
CA PHE A 62 8.56 -15.12 26.88
C PHE A 62 8.96 -13.71 27.35
N THR A 63 8.42 -13.27 28.48
CA THR A 63 8.66 -11.95 29.05
C THR A 63 10.03 -11.85 29.72
N ASP A 64 11.11 -12.03 28.96
CA ASP A 64 12.42 -11.45 29.25
C ASP A 64 12.72 -10.41 28.17
N ILE A 65 12.36 -9.18 28.54
CA ILE A 65 12.12 -7.95 27.76
C ILE A 65 13.31 -7.47 26.89
N PHE A 66 14.46 -8.14 26.89
CA PHE A 66 15.65 -7.72 26.11
C PHE A 66 16.14 -8.70 25.06
N VAL A 67 15.80 -9.99 25.15
CA VAL A 67 16.33 -11.02 24.22
C VAL A 67 15.37 -11.25 23.05
N GLY A 68 14.05 -11.22 23.28
CA GLY A 68 13.05 -11.45 22.23
C GLY A 68 13.02 -10.38 21.13
N ASP A 69 13.25 -9.12 21.47
CA ASP A 69 13.05 -7.97 20.56
C ASP A 69 14.11 -7.87 19.45
N MET A 70 15.32 -8.41 19.66
CA MET A 70 16.37 -8.46 18.63
C MET A 70 16.63 -9.86 18.07
N VAL A 71 16.39 -10.91 18.85
CA VAL A 71 16.66 -12.29 18.40
C VAL A 71 15.63 -12.75 17.38
N VAL A 72 14.37 -12.35 17.49
CA VAL A 72 13.33 -12.78 16.53
C VAL A 72 13.59 -12.25 15.11
N PRO A 73 13.81 -10.94 14.88
CA PRO A 73 14.20 -10.43 13.55
C PRO A 73 15.48 -11.08 13.04
N HIS A 74 16.48 -11.26 13.90
CA HIS A 74 17.74 -11.88 13.53
C HIS A 74 17.54 -13.34 13.05
N CYS A 75 16.78 -14.16 13.79
CA CYS A 75 16.49 -15.52 13.38
C CYS A 75 15.68 -15.57 12.08
N ILE A 76 14.72 -14.66 11.87
CA ILE A 76 13.97 -14.56 10.62
C ILE A 76 14.93 -14.26 9.46
N ILE A 77 15.81 -13.26 9.61
CA ILE A 77 16.82 -12.90 8.61
C ILE A 77 17.77 -14.07 8.34
N GLU A 78 18.21 -14.78 9.37
CA GLU A 78 19.07 -15.96 9.24
C GLU A 78 18.41 -17.07 8.39
N HIS A 79 17.11 -17.32 8.60
CA HIS A 79 16.37 -18.30 7.82
C HIS A 79 16.18 -17.85 6.36
N LEU A 80 15.89 -16.56 6.14
CA LEU A 80 15.75 -15.97 4.80
C LEU A 80 17.07 -15.91 4.02
N ALA A 81 18.18 -15.65 4.71
CA ALA A 81 19.52 -15.50 4.15
C ALA A 81 20.27 -16.82 3.97
N SER A 82 19.72 -17.94 4.44
CA SER A 82 20.38 -19.24 4.42
C SER A 82 20.67 -19.70 2.97
N PRO A 83 21.95 -19.89 2.58
CA PRO A 83 22.31 -20.24 1.20
C PRO A 83 21.74 -21.59 0.74
N SER A 84 21.53 -22.53 1.66
CA SER A 84 20.91 -23.83 1.37
C SER A 84 19.43 -23.71 1.04
N LYS A 85 18.76 -22.67 1.56
CA LYS A 85 17.33 -22.41 1.33
C LYS A 85 17.04 -21.51 0.14
N GLU A 86 18.04 -20.81 -0.39
CA GLU A 86 17.86 -19.95 -1.57
C GLU A 86 17.27 -20.71 -2.76
N LYS A 87 17.78 -21.91 -3.05
CA LYS A 87 17.25 -22.79 -4.10
C LYS A 87 15.88 -23.38 -3.75
N LEU A 88 15.53 -23.40 -2.46
CA LEU A 88 14.26 -23.93 -1.96
C LEU A 88 13.15 -22.88 -1.94
N LYS A 89 13.43 -21.62 -2.27
CA LYS A 89 12.41 -20.56 -2.42
C LYS A 89 11.46 -20.83 -3.60
N VAL A 90 11.91 -21.64 -4.55
CA VAL A 90 11.10 -22.14 -5.67
C VAL A 90 10.76 -23.61 -5.43
N ALA A 91 9.48 -23.93 -5.44
CA ALA A 91 8.99 -25.31 -5.39
C ALA A 91 7.94 -25.50 -6.49
N TYR A 92 8.11 -26.53 -7.33
CA TYR A 92 7.15 -26.89 -8.39
C TYR A 92 6.72 -25.73 -9.31
N GLY A 93 7.64 -24.79 -9.61
CA GLY A 93 7.35 -23.63 -10.46
C GLY A 93 6.46 -22.56 -9.80
N THR A 94 6.34 -22.59 -8.47
CA THR A 94 5.68 -21.58 -7.64
C THR A 94 6.57 -21.19 -6.46
N LEU A 95 6.18 -20.15 -5.71
CA LEU A 95 6.79 -19.80 -4.43
C LEU A 95 6.63 -20.96 -3.43
N SER A 96 7.70 -21.21 -2.68
CA SER A 96 7.71 -22.30 -1.71
C SER A 96 6.76 -22.05 -0.53
N PRO A 97 6.01 -23.07 -0.05
CA PRO A 97 5.09 -22.92 1.07
C PRO A 97 5.74 -22.50 2.40
N TRP A 98 7.00 -22.90 2.64
CA TRP A 98 7.72 -22.53 3.86
C TRP A 98 7.97 -21.02 3.93
N LEU A 99 8.32 -20.39 2.80
CA LEU A 99 8.57 -18.96 2.70
C LEU A 99 7.29 -18.16 2.93
N GLN A 100 6.16 -18.63 2.39
CA GLN A 100 4.85 -18.04 2.64
C GLN A 100 4.46 -18.14 4.13
N SER A 101 4.68 -19.31 4.73
CA SER A 101 4.39 -19.53 6.16
C SER A 101 5.26 -18.64 7.06
N LEU A 102 6.54 -18.49 6.72
CA LEU A 102 7.48 -17.61 7.42
C LEU A 102 7.07 -16.14 7.27
N ALA A 103 6.67 -15.71 6.07
CA ALA A 103 6.16 -14.35 5.85
C ALA A 103 4.92 -14.10 6.72
N THR A 104 3.93 -14.99 6.71
CA THR A 104 2.69 -14.85 7.51
C THR A 104 2.98 -14.79 8.99
N PHE A 105 3.86 -15.66 9.49
CA PHE A 105 4.34 -15.59 10.87
C PHE A 105 4.98 -14.23 11.17
N THR A 106 5.83 -13.74 10.28
CA THR A 106 6.53 -12.46 10.43
C THR A 106 5.55 -11.29 10.55
N GLY A 107 4.57 -11.19 9.65
CA GLY A 107 3.53 -10.15 9.73
C GLY A 107 2.73 -10.20 11.04
N CYS A 108 2.34 -11.40 11.47
CA CYS A 108 1.62 -11.59 12.73
C CYS A 108 2.46 -11.21 13.96
N ALA A 109 3.74 -11.58 13.98
CA ALA A 109 4.66 -11.28 15.07
C ALA A 109 4.88 -9.77 15.21
N PHE A 110 5.14 -9.05 14.12
CA PHE A 110 5.33 -7.60 14.15
C PHE A 110 4.06 -6.82 14.53
N LYS A 111 2.88 -7.33 14.14
CA LYS A 111 1.60 -6.77 14.57
C LYS A 111 1.41 -6.92 16.08
N LYS A 112 1.72 -8.09 16.64
CA LYS A 112 1.40 -8.45 18.04
C LYS A 112 2.43 -7.94 19.06
N TYR A 113 3.73 -8.01 18.75
CA TYR A 113 4.80 -7.63 19.68
C TYR A 113 5.55 -6.39 19.23
N ASN A 114 6.18 -5.72 20.21
CA ASN A 114 6.98 -4.52 19.99
C ASN A 114 8.42 -4.81 19.53
N ILE A 115 8.55 -5.61 18.47
CA ILE A 115 9.83 -6.02 17.90
C ILE A 115 10.38 -4.91 16.97
N GLU A 116 11.71 -4.81 16.88
CA GLU A 116 12.47 -3.92 15.97
C GLU A 116 12.27 -4.35 14.51
N LEU A 117 11.85 -3.43 13.63
CA LEU A 117 11.43 -3.74 12.25
C LEU A 117 12.44 -3.27 11.18
N THR A 118 13.19 -2.21 11.47
CA THR A 118 14.08 -1.52 10.55
C THR A 118 15.15 -2.47 10.01
N GLY A 119 15.71 -3.35 10.85
CA GLY A 119 16.69 -4.35 10.41
C GLY A 119 16.15 -5.30 9.33
N LEU A 120 14.92 -5.78 9.49
CA LEU A 120 14.28 -6.66 8.51
C LEU A 120 13.86 -5.91 7.23
N LEU A 121 13.34 -4.69 7.37
CA LEU A 121 12.98 -3.85 6.22
C LEU A 121 14.22 -3.50 5.39
N GLN A 122 15.34 -3.17 6.04
CA GLN A 122 16.63 -2.95 5.40
C GLN A 122 17.15 -4.22 4.72
N TYR A 123 16.98 -5.39 5.35
CA TYR A 123 17.31 -6.67 4.72
C TYR A 123 16.53 -6.85 3.41
N VAL A 124 15.21 -6.65 3.41
CA VAL A 124 14.39 -6.75 2.19
C VAL A 124 14.86 -5.75 1.13
N ALA A 125 15.11 -4.49 1.52
CA ALA A 125 15.66 -3.49 0.60
C ALA A 125 17.00 -3.95 -0.02
N ASN A 126 17.89 -4.53 0.78
CA ASN A 126 19.18 -5.05 0.29
C ASN A 126 19.00 -6.25 -0.65
N GLN A 127 18.03 -7.14 -0.41
CA GLN A 127 17.72 -8.24 -1.33
C GLN A 127 17.19 -7.73 -2.67
N LEU A 128 16.28 -6.75 -2.66
CA LEU A 128 15.79 -6.12 -3.88
C LEU A 128 16.92 -5.41 -4.63
N LYS A 129 17.81 -4.73 -3.93
CA LYS A 129 19.01 -4.11 -4.53
C LYS A 129 19.95 -5.14 -5.16
N ALA A 130 20.03 -6.34 -4.58
CA ALA A 130 20.76 -7.46 -5.14
C ALA A 130 20.02 -8.16 -6.31
N GLY A 131 18.84 -7.66 -6.69
CA GLY A 131 18.02 -8.20 -7.78
C GLY A 131 17.22 -9.45 -7.40
N LYS A 132 17.09 -9.77 -6.11
CA LYS A 132 16.36 -10.94 -5.60
C LYS A 132 14.98 -10.52 -5.12
N SER A 133 13.92 -11.03 -5.74
CA SER A 133 12.55 -10.58 -5.45
C SER A 133 11.73 -11.51 -4.55
N PHE A 134 12.20 -12.73 -4.27
CA PHE A 134 11.46 -13.71 -3.47
C PHE A 134 11.04 -13.17 -2.09
N ASP A 135 11.95 -12.46 -1.42
CA ASP A 135 11.74 -12.00 -0.04
C ASP A 135 10.75 -10.82 0.05
N LEU A 136 10.28 -10.30 -1.08
CA LEU A 136 9.26 -9.26 -1.13
C LEU A 136 7.92 -9.71 -0.53
N CYS A 137 7.65 -11.02 -0.49
CA CYS A 137 6.47 -11.55 0.21
C CYS A 137 6.45 -11.18 1.70
N VAL A 138 7.62 -11.03 2.32
CA VAL A 138 7.74 -10.65 3.74
C VAL A 138 7.27 -9.21 3.94
N LEU A 139 7.66 -8.28 3.06
CA LEU A 139 7.21 -6.89 3.12
C LEU A 139 5.69 -6.79 2.93
N ARG A 140 5.15 -7.51 1.92
CA ARG A 140 3.70 -7.57 1.66
C ARG A 140 2.93 -7.95 2.93
N GLU A 141 3.39 -9.01 3.59
CA GLU A 141 2.72 -9.58 4.75
C GLU A 141 2.82 -8.70 6.00
N ILE A 142 3.95 -7.99 6.18
CA ILE A 142 4.12 -6.98 7.22
C ILE A 142 3.12 -5.84 7.03
N VAL A 143 3.05 -5.28 5.81
CA VAL A 143 2.13 -4.18 5.50
C VAL A 143 0.68 -4.62 5.69
N GLU A 144 0.31 -5.80 5.21
CA GLU A 144 -1.03 -6.37 5.36
C GLU A 144 -1.41 -6.55 6.84
N ASN A 145 -0.58 -7.22 7.63
CA ASN A 145 -0.92 -7.52 9.02
C ASN A 145 -0.93 -6.27 9.92
N MET A 146 0.03 -5.36 9.71
CA MET A 146 0.21 -4.18 10.57
C MET A 146 -0.73 -3.04 10.22
N SER A 147 -1.06 -2.85 8.93
CA SER A 147 -1.93 -1.75 8.48
C SER A 147 -3.35 -2.20 8.15
N GLY A 148 -3.52 -3.47 7.74
CA GLY A 148 -4.78 -4.02 7.26
C GLY A 148 -5.05 -3.73 5.79
N ILE A 149 -4.15 -3.07 5.08
CA ILE A 149 -4.31 -2.86 3.63
C ILE A 149 -4.01 -4.18 2.94
N GLU A 150 -5.06 -4.90 2.55
CA GLU A 150 -4.94 -6.17 1.85
C GLU A 150 -4.52 -5.95 0.40
N THR A 151 -3.69 -6.86 -0.12
CA THR A 151 -3.49 -6.95 -1.57
C THR A 151 -4.75 -7.54 -2.20
N ALA A 152 -5.11 -7.11 -3.41
CA ALA A 152 -6.20 -7.72 -4.18
C ALA A 152 -5.79 -9.14 -4.64
N GLN A 153 -5.75 -10.08 -3.70
CA GLN A 153 -5.46 -11.48 -3.97
C GLN A 153 -6.77 -12.18 -4.34
N GLY A 154 -6.92 -12.49 -5.63
CA GLY A 154 -8.04 -13.26 -6.16
C GLY A 154 -9.01 -12.45 -7.03
N GLN A 155 -10.14 -13.07 -7.35
CA GLN A 155 -11.20 -12.44 -8.14
C GLN A 155 -11.99 -11.50 -7.23
N LEU A 156 -11.79 -10.19 -7.40
CA LEU A 156 -12.65 -9.18 -6.79
C LEU A 156 -14.06 -9.28 -7.38
N THR A 157 -15.08 -9.23 -6.52
CA THR A 157 -16.46 -9.11 -6.99
C THR A 157 -16.69 -7.73 -7.58
N LEU A 158 -17.67 -7.58 -8.47
CA LEU A 158 -18.03 -6.27 -9.03
C LEU A 158 -18.38 -5.26 -7.92
N ASP A 159 -19.06 -5.70 -6.86
CA ASP A 159 -19.40 -4.85 -5.72
C ASP A 159 -18.16 -4.35 -4.96
N GLN A 160 -17.13 -5.19 -4.83
CA GLN A 160 -15.84 -4.79 -4.23
C GLN A 160 -15.11 -3.79 -5.12
N VAL A 161 -15.11 -4.01 -6.44
CA VAL A 161 -14.52 -3.07 -7.42
C VAL A 161 -15.23 -1.71 -7.38
N GLU A 162 -16.56 -1.69 -7.31
CA GLU A 162 -17.31 -0.44 -7.14
C GLU A 162 -16.95 0.29 -5.83
N SER A 163 -16.78 -0.45 -4.74
CA SER A 163 -16.40 0.11 -3.44
C SER A 163 -15.00 0.72 -3.45
N LEU A 164 -14.08 0.17 -4.26
CA LEU A 164 -12.73 0.72 -4.47
C LEU A 164 -12.70 2.07 -5.21
N CYS A 165 -13.77 2.41 -5.95
CA CYS A 165 -13.94 3.73 -6.53
C CYS A 165 -14.43 4.79 -5.51
N GLY A 166 -14.79 4.36 -4.31
CA GLY A 166 -15.26 5.22 -3.23
C GLY A 166 -14.15 5.97 -2.50
N GLY A 167 -14.57 6.78 -1.54
CA GLY A 167 -13.66 7.33 -0.54
C GLY A 167 -13.12 6.27 0.43
N GLU A 168 -12.23 6.70 1.31
CA GLU A 168 -11.51 5.81 2.23
C GLU A 168 -12.47 5.06 3.19
N ILE A 169 -13.58 5.69 3.59
CA ILE A 169 -14.57 5.04 4.45
C ILE A 169 -15.28 3.93 3.68
N LEU A 170 -15.75 4.19 2.45
CA LEU A 170 -16.41 3.16 1.64
C LEU A 170 -15.46 2.01 1.30
N LYS A 171 -14.20 2.31 0.97
CA LYS A 171 -13.16 1.28 0.75
C LYS A 171 -13.01 0.37 1.97
N GLN A 172 -12.92 0.95 3.16
CA GLN A 172 -12.76 0.19 4.40
C GLN A 172 -13.93 -0.74 4.72
N GLU A 173 -15.16 -0.37 4.36
CA GLU A 173 -16.37 -1.14 4.71
C GLU A 173 -16.82 -2.11 3.61
N GLY A 174 -16.65 -1.73 2.35
CA GLY A 174 -17.17 -2.46 1.18
C GLY A 174 -16.11 -3.17 0.33
N ALA A 175 -14.85 -2.73 0.36
CA ALA A 175 -13.80 -3.37 -0.45
C ALA A 175 -13.07 -4.51 0.29
N TYR A 176 -12.84 -4.36 1.60
CA TYR A 176 -12.10 -5.33 2.40
C TYR A 176 -13.04 -6.26 3.19
N PHE A 177 -12.70 -7.55 3.22
CA PHE A 177 -13.51 -8.56 3.92
C PHE A 177 -13.39 -8.44 5.45
N ASN A 178 -12.22 -8.01 5.93
CA ASN A 178 -11.91 -7.92 7.35
C ASN A 178 -12.03 -6.48 7.85
N GLN A 179 -12.96 -6.23 8.78
CA GLN A 179 -12.99 -4.95 9.50
C GLN A 179 -11.76 -4.84 10.42
N ILE A 180 -10.76 -4.09 9.96
CA ILE A 180 -9.51 -3.88 10.70
C ILE A 180 -9.78 -3.03 11.94
N LYS A 181 -9.81 -3.68 13.11
CA LYS A 181 -9.93 -3.02 14.42
C LYS A 181 -8.55 -2.95 15.08
N ASN A 182 -8.23 -1.81 15.69
CA ASN A 182 -7.06 -1.60 16.57
C ASN A 182 -5.65 -1.66 15.94
N THR A 183 -5.45 -1.21 14.70
CA THR A 183 -4.11 -1.17 14.05
C THR A 183 -3.34 0.16 14.18
N LYS A 184 -3.90 1.20 14.82
CA LYS A 184 -3.22 2.52 14.87
C LYS A 184 -1.82 2.46 15.49
N ARG A 185 -1.62 1.63 16.53
CA ARG A 185 -0.31 1.47 17.18
C ARG A 185 0.68 0.75 16.26
N SER A 186 0.27 -0.33 15.60
CA SER A 186 1.11 -1.06 14.65
C SER A 186 1.45 -0.22 13.42
N ILE A 187 0.47 0.52 12.87
CA ILE A 187 0.68 1.46 11.76
C ILE A 187 1.74 2.51 12.11
N ASN A 188 1.64 3.12 13.30
CA ASN A 188 2.61 4.14 13.71
C ASN A 188 4.01 3.56 13.87
N ARG A 189 4.15 2.36 14.43
CA ARG A 189 5.44 1.66 14.53
C ARG A 189 6.05 1.36 13.16
N LEU A 190 5.25 0.83 12.23
CA LEU A 190 5.71 0.57 10.86
C LEU A 190 6.12 1.86 10.16
N LYS A 191 5.34 2.93 10.31
CA LYS A 191 5.64 4.25 9.77
C LYS A 191 6.96 4.82 10.34
N GLU A 192 7.15 4.74 11.64
CA GLU A 192 8.38 5.22 12.31
C GLU A 192 9.61 4.44 11.82
N ALA A 193 9.52 3.12 11.69
CA ALA A 193 10.61 2.30 11.16
C ALA A 193 10.92 2.59 9.69
N LEU A 194 9.91 2.88 8.86
CA LEU A 194 10.12 3.21 7.44
C LEU A 194 10.73 4.61 7.23
N LEU A 195 10.43 5.56 8.13
CA LEU A 195 11.01 6.90 8.07
C LEU A 195 12.46 6.93 8.56
N GLN A 196 12.93 5.87 9.23
CA GLN A 196 14.35 5.69 9.52
C GLN A 196 15.09 5.27 8.25
N GLU A 197 16.33 5.75 8.09
CA GLU A 197 17.25 5.36 7.01
C GLU A 197 16.67 5.55 5.58
N ASP A 198 15.71 6.46 5.40
CA ASP A 198 15.05 6.77 4.12
C ASP A 198 14.45 5.56 3.38
N LEU A 199 14.02 4.54 4.13
CA LEU A 199 13.49 3.28 3.59
C LEU A 199 12.20 3.47 2.78
N VAL A 200 11.39 4.51 3.06
CA VAL A 200 10.18 4.84 2.28
C VAL A 200 10.50 4.94 0.79
N VAL A 201 11.46 5.81 0.43
CA VAL A 201 11.80 6.08 -0.96
C VAL A 201 12.56 4.90 -1.52
N GLY A 202 13.55 4.39 -0.78
CA GLY A 202 14.35 3.24 -1.20
C GLY A 202 13.50 2.05 -1.62
N LEU A 203 12.52 1.64 -0.80
CA LEU A 203 11.63 0.52 -1.11
C LEU A 203 10.72 0.82 -2.31
N CYS A 204 10.17 2.03 -2.45
CA CYS A 204 9.38 2.42 -3.62
C CYS A 204 10.20 2.33 -4.92
N LEU A 205 11.44 2.84 -4.91
CA LEU A 205 12.33 2.79 -6.07
C LEU A 205 12.69 1.35 -6.42
N LEU A 206 13.12 0.58 -5.42
CA LEU A 206 13.57 -0.80 -5.59
C LEU A 206 12.45 -1.70 -6.10
N MET A 207 11.23 -1.61 -5.53
CA MET A 207 10.08 -2.38 -6.05
C MET A 207 9.71 -1.97 -7.48
N SER A 208 9.80 -0.68 -7.81
CA SER A 208 9.51 -0.20 -9.16
C SER A 208 10.52 -0.72 -10.19
N GLN A 209 11.82 -0.73 -9.84
CA GLN A 209 12.89 -1.27 -10.69
C GLN A 209 12.84 -2.80 -10.76
N GLN A 210 12.45 -3.47 -9.68
CA GLN A 210 12.39 -4.93 -9.62
C GLN A 210 11.41 -5.52 -10.63
N ARG A 211 10.36 -4.78 -11.03
CA ARG A 211 9.45 -5.18 -12.12
C ARG A 211 10.20 -5.53 -13.41
N TYR A 212 11.19 -4.72 -13.79
CA TYR A 212 12.04 -5.02 -14.95
C TYR A 212 13.10 -6.08 -14.63
N CYS A 213 13.66 -6.06 -13.42
CA CYS A 213 14.66 -7.04 -12.99
C CYS A 213 14.10 -8.48 -13.04
N ILE A 214 12.85 -8.69 -12.58
CA ILE A 214 12.17 -9.99 -12.60
C ILE A 214 12.08 -10.52 -14.03
N VAL A 215 11.69 -9.68 -14.99
CA VAL A 215 11.45 -10.11 -16.38
C VAL A 215 12.76 -10.32 -17.14
N TYR A 216 13.72 -9.40 -17.01
CA TYR A 216 14.89 -9.33 -17.89
C TYR A 216 16.20 -9.81 -17.27
N LYS A 217 16.26 -10.02 -15.95
CA LYS A 217 17.49 -10.45 -15.24
C LYS A 217 17.27 -11.72 -14.42
N GLU A 218 16.42 -11.65 -13.40
CA GLU A 218 16.19 -12.76 -12.47
C GLU A 218 15.47 -13.93 -13.16
N GLY A 219 14.44 -13.63 -13.97
CA GLY A 219 13.56 -14.60 -14.59
C GLY A 219 14.04 -15.28 -15.87
N VAL A 220 15.23 -14.97 -16.38
CA VAL A 220 15.72 -15.49 -17.67
C VAL A 220 15.76 -17.01 -17.71
N ASP A 221 16.19 -17.64 -16.61
CA ASP A 221 16.30 -19.10 -16.49
C ASP A 221 15.12 -19.74 -15.73
N MET A 222 14.07 -18.96 -15.44
CA MET A 222 12.91 -19.41 -14.70
C MET A 222 11.73 -19.74 -15.63
N HIS A 223 10.86 -20.64 -15.19
CA HIS A 223 9.64 -20.94 -15.94
C HIS A 223 8.73 -19.70 -16.03
N LEU A 224 8.21 -19.38 -17.23
CA LEU A 224 7.45 -18.15 -17.50
C LEU A 224 6.28 -17.93 -16.53
N LYS A 225 5.58 -19.01 -16.12
CA LYS A 225 4.50 -18.93 -15.13
C LYS A 225 4.98 -18.37 -13.78
N LEU A 226 6.16 -18.77 -13.33
CA LEU A 226 6.75 -18.27 -12.09
C LEU A 226 7.14 -16.80 -12.22
N VAL A 227 7.78 -16.43 -13.34
CA VAL A 227 8.15 -15.03 -13.64
C VAL A 227 6.93 -14.13 -13.63
N GLY A 228 5.82 -14.55 -14.25
CA GLY A 228 4.55 -13.84 -14.21
C GLY A 228 4.01 -13.66 -12.80
N GLN A 229 4.00 -14.74 -11.99
CA GLN A 229 3.59 -14.67 -10.58
C GLN A 229 4.45 -13.71 -9.75
N MET A 230 5.78 -13.72 -9.96
CA MET A 230 6.71 -12.83 -9.26
C MET A 230 6.47 -11.37 -9.65
N LEU A 231 6.23 -11.10 -10.94
CA LEU A 231 5.91 -9.77 -11.43
C LEU A 231 4.59 -9.25 -10.84
N ASP A 232 3.55 -10.08 -10.83
CA ASP A 232 2.24 -9.75 -10.24
C ASP A 232 2.39 -9.45 -8.75
N GLN A 233 3.11 -10.29 -8.00
CA GLN A 233 3.38 -10.05 -6.58
C GLN A 233 4.14 -8.75 -6.35
N CYS A 234 5.13 -8.45 -7.19
CA CYS A 234 5.89 -7.20 -7.11
C CYS A 234 5.00 -5.98 -7.33
N GLN A 235 4.16 -6.03 -8.37
CA GLN A 235 3.21 -4.96 -8.66
C GLN A 235 2.18 -4.78 -7.54
N GLN A 236 1.62 -5.87 -7.02
CA GLN A 236 0.65 -5.84 -5.93
C GLN A 236 1.28 -5.24 -4.66
N THR A 237 2.50 -5.65 -4.32
CA THR A 237 3.21 -5.15 -3.13
C THR A 237 3.53 -3.66 -3.29
N LEU A 238 3.94 -3.21 -4.48
CA LEU A 238 4.15 -1.79 -4.77
C LEU A 238 2.87 -0.97 -4.57
N VAL A 239 1.73 -1.43 -5.10
CA VAL A 239 0.43 -0.75 -4.96
C VAL A 239 -0.03 -0.72 -3.51
N GLN A 240 0.10 -1.84 -2.78
CA GLN A 240 -0.23 -1.95 -1.37
C GLN A 240 0.62 -0.98 -0.52
N PHE A 241 1.93 -0.97 -0.75
CA PHE A 241 2.86 -0.13 -0.02
C PHE A 241 2.63 1.36 -0.31
N ALA A 242 2.46 1.75 -1.57
CA ALA A 242 2.14 3.13 -1.92
C ALA A 242 0.80 3.58 -1.32
N SER A 243 -0.21 2.71 -1.30
CA SER A 243 -1.50 2.97 -0.65
C SER A 243 -1.34 3.15 0.86
N PHE A 244 -0.51 2.32 1.51
CA PHE A 244 -0.15 2.48 2.90
C PHE A 244 0.48 3.85 3.18
N LEU A 245 1.45 4.25 2.37
CA LEU A 245 2.11 5.55 2.52
C LEU A 245 1.11 6.70 2.33
N SER A 246 0.29 6.67 1.28
CA SER A 246 -0.66 7.76 1.00
C SER A 246 -1.75 7.90 2.07
N SER A 247 -2.18 6.80 2.68
CA SER A 247 -3.25 6.82 3.69
C SER A 247 -2.75 7.14 5.10
N ASN A 248 -1.45 6.93 5.39
CA ASN A 248 -0.92 7.01 6.76
C ASN A 248 0.18 8.08 6.96
N LEU A 249 0.81 8.58 5.90
CA LEU A 249 1.69 9.75 5.96
C LEU A 249 0.91 11.04 5.76
N LYS A 250 1.38 12.14 6.36
CA LYS A 250 0.86 13.46 6.04
C LYS A 250 1.33 13.85 4.64
N ASN A 251 0.54 14.65 3.93
CA ASN A 251 0.89 15.13 2.59
C ASN A 251 2.27 15.80 2.54
N ASP A 252 2.59 16.62 3.56
CA ASP A 252 3.89 17.31 3.63
C ASP A 252 5.05 16.33 3.84
N ASP A 253 4.88 15.33 4.70
CA ASP A 253 5.91 14.33 4.98
C ASP A 253 6.14 13.46 3.73
N TYR A 254 5.06 13.02 3.07
CA TYR A 254 5.12 12.28 1.81
C TYR A 254 5.82 13.09 0.71
N ALA A 255 5.45 14.36 0.54
CA ALA A 255 6.01 15.24 -0.49
C ALA A 255 7.48 15.62 -0.23
N ARG A 256 7.93 15.61 1.03
CA ARG A 256 9.35 15.83 1.37
C ARG A 256 10.20 14.62 1.06
N CYS A 257 9.69 13.41 1.31
CA CYS A 257 10.42 12.19 1.03
C CYS A 257 10.46 11.88 -0.47
N MET A 258 9.34 12.04 -1.18
CA MET A 258 9.22 11.56 -2.55
C MET A 258 9.93 12.48 -3.57
N PRO A 259 10.88 11.96 -4.38
CA PRO A 259 11.49 12.71 -5.47
C PRO A 259 10.48 13.18 -6.53
N SER A 260 10.89 14.14 -7.35
CA SER A 260 10.04 14.60 -8.45
C SER A 260 9.82 13.51 -9.50
N ALA A 261 8.70 13.56 -10.23
CA ALA A 261 8.43 12.55 -11.26
C ALA A 261 9.56 12.48 -12.30
N ILE A 262 10.12 13.64 -12.66
CA ILE A 262 11.21 13.77 -13.62
C ILE A 262 12.46 13.06 -13.13
N GLU A 263 12.83 13.27 -11.87
CA GLU A 263 14.00 12.67 -11.23
C GLU A 263 13.85 11.14 -11.16
N LEU A 264 12.65 10.64 -10.80
CA LEU A 264 12.35 9.20 -10.81
C LEU A 264 12.57 8.56 -12.18
N ILE A 265 12.20 9.27 -13.26
CA ILE A 265 12.32 8.77 -14.64
C ILE A 265 13.75 8.90 -15.16
N LYS A 266 14.35 10.09 -15.03
CA LYS A 266 15.66 10.41 -15.62
C LYS A 266 16.81 9.78 -14.86
N ASP A 267 16.82 9.94 -13.54
CA ASP A 267 17.97 9.64 -12.70
C ASP A 267 17.86 8.22 -12.12
N TYR A 268 16.64 7.81 -11.74
CA TYR A 268 16.38 6.47 -11.19
C TYR A 268 15.86 5.46 -12.21
N HIS A 269 15.63 5.86 -13.46
CA HIS A 269 15.18 4.99 -14.56
C HIS A 269 13.93 4.17 -14.25
N ILE A 270 13.00 4.74 -13.49
CA ILE A 270 11.71 4.13 -13.19
C ILE A 270 10.74 4.30 -14.36
N SER A 271 9.86 3.33 -14.53
CA SER A 271 8.86 3.39 -15.59
C SER A 271 7.92 4.59 -15.42
N PRO A 272 7.48 5.21 -16.54
CA PRO A 272 6.52 6.30 -16.54
C PRO A 272 5.31 6.08 -15.63
N ASP A 273 4.72 4.89 -15.71
CA ASP A 273 3.52 4.50 -14.98
C ASP A 273 3.78 4.44 -13.46
N ALA A 274 4.90 3.86 -13.02
CA ALA A 274 5.26 3.80 -11.61
C ALA A 274 5.64 5.17 -11.06
N ALA A 275 6.42 5.95 -11.80
CA ALA A 275 6.82 7.30 -11.39
C ALA A 275 5.59 8.20 -11.20
N MET A 276 4.65 8.18 -12.13
CA MET A 276 3.41 8.93 -12.00
C MET A 276 2.52 8.40 -10.88
N PHE A 277 2.42 7.08 -10.71
CA PHE A 277 1.67 6.48 -9.61
C PHE A 277 2.18 6.93 -8.23
N LEU A 278 3.50 6.90 -8.02
CA LEU A 278 4.13 7.32 -6.76
C LEU A 278 4.04 8.83 -6.52
N THR A 279 4.13 9.66 -7.56
CA THR A 279 4.10 11.13 -7.40
C THR A 279 2.71 11.72 -7.44
N ARG A 280 1.69 10.94 -7.83
CA ARG A 280 0.29 11.38 -7.89
C ARG A 280 -0.19 12.07 -6.60
N PRO A 281 0.01 11.53 -5.38
CA PRO A 281 -0.45 12.19 -4.16
C PRO A 281 0.18 13.58 -3.96
N VAL A 282 1.43 13.76 -4.38
CA VAL A 282 2.16 15.04 -4.29
C VAL A 282 1.50 16.10 -5.17
N TYR A 283 1.18 15.77 -6.42
CA TYR A 283 0.53 16.71 -7.33
C TYR A 283 -0.91 17.02 -6.90
N THR A 284 -1.66 16.03 -6.44
CA THR A 284 -3.01 16.24 -5.90
C THR A 284 -2.98 17.18 -4.69
N ALA A 285 -2.02 17.01 -3.78
CA ALA A 285 -1.84 17.91 -2.64
C ALA A 285 -1.51 19.34 -3.09
N LYS A 286 -0.57 19.51 -4.03
CA LYS A 286 -0.22 20.84 -4.59
C LYS A 286 -1.42 21.55 -5.23
N ILE A 287 -2.21 20.83 -6.02
CA ILE A 287 -3.44 21.37 -6.64
C ILE A 287 -4.41 21.84 -5.56
N ASN A 288 -4.64 21.03 -4.52
CA ASN A 288 -5.55 21.38 -3.44
C ASN A 288 -5.08 22.60 -2.64
N VAL A 289 -3.77 22.75 -2.39
CA VAL A 289 -3.21 23.92 -1.72
C VAL A 289 -3.50 25.20 -2.50
N ILE A 290 -3.22 25.22 -3.81
CA ILE A 290 -3.47 26.39 -4.67
C ILE A 290 -4.97 26.68 -4.74
N TYR A 291 -5.79 25.63 -4.90
CA TYR A 291 -7.24 25.76 -4.96
C TYR A 291 -7.83 26.35 -3.67
N ASP A 292 -7.37 25.88 -2.50
CA ASP A 292 -7.84 26.37 -1.21
C ASP A 292 -7.38 27.81 -0.93
N GLU A 293 -6.20 28.20 -1.40
CA GLU A 293 -5.69 29.57 -1.33
C GLU A 293 -6.55 30.53 -2.16
N LEU A 294 -6.80 30.21 -3.44
CA LEU A 294 -7.67 31.00 -4.32
C LEU A 294 -9.09 31.15 -3.76
N LYS A 295 -9.63 30.05 -3.23
CA LYS A 295 -10.94 30.03 -2.56
C LYS A 295 -10.95 30.89 -1.29
N ARG A 296 -9.86 30.93 -0.53
CA ARG A 296 -9.73 31.77 0.68
C ARG A 296 -9.72 33.25 0.31
N MET A 297 -8.97 33.65 -0.72
CA MET A 297 -8.93 35.04 -1.20
C MET A 297 -10.31 35.53 -1.62
N ASP A 298 -11.06 34.74 -2.39
CA ASP A 298 -12.39 35.14 -2.84
C ASP A 298 -13.47 35.12 -1.75
N ARG A 299 -13.27 34.34 -0.69
CA ARG A 299 -14.11 34.41 0.52
C ARG A 299 -13.93 35.74 1.23
N ILE A 300 -12.69 36.19 1.39
CA ILE A 300 -12.37 37.49 1.99
C ILE A 300 -13.01 38.61 1.17
N ASN A 301 -12.96 38.50 -0.15
CA ASN A 301 -13.56 39.45 -1.08
C ASN A 301 -15.10 39.33 -1.23
N LYS A 302 -15.76 38.41 -0.49
CA LYS A 302 -17.21 38.10 -0.59
C LYS A 302 -17.69 37.80 -2.01
N GLN A 303 -16.80 37.23 -2.81
CA GLN A 303 -16.99 37.04 -4.25
C GLN A 303 -17.12 35.56 -4.64
N LEU A 304 -17.02 34.64 -3.68
CA LEU A 304 -17.04 33.21 -3.95
C LEU A 304 -18.44 32.71 -4.35
N ASN A 305 -18.58 32.26 -5.59
CA ASN A 305 -19.77 31.55 -6.10
C ASN A 305 -19.40 30.13 -6.59
N ALA A 306 -20.38 29.36 -7.06
CA ALA A 306 -20.15 28.00 -7.54
C ALA A 306 -19.25 27.97 -8.79
N GLU A 307 -19.44 28.91 -9.72
CA GLU A 307 -18.68 29.01 -10.96
C GLU A 307 -17.20 29.32 -10.72
N LYS A 308 -16.89 30.25 -9.83
CA LYS A 308 -15.52 30.58 -9.43
C LYS A 308 -14.81 29.42 -8.75
N LYS A 309 -15.51 28.56 -8.00
CA LYS A 309 -14.89 27.33 -7.46
C LYS A 309 -14.38 26.43 -8.59
N ILE A 310 -15.12 26.34 -9.68
CA ILE A 310 -14.76 25.52 -10.83
C ILE A 310 -13.56 26.16 -11.55
N GLN A 311 -13.62 27.48 -11.79
CA GLN A 311 -12.52 28.23 -12.40
C GLN A 311 -11.23 28.17 -11.57
N HIS A 312 -11.32 28.29 -10.25
CA HIS A 312 -10.16 28.17 -9.35
C HIS A 312 -9.55 26.77 -9.40
N TYR A 313 -10.40 25.73 -9.46
CA TYR A 313 -9.91 24.36 -9.59
C TYR A 313 -9.22 24.13 -10.94
N GLN A 314 -9.83 24.59 -12.04
CA GLN A 314 -9.24 24.55 -13.38
C GLN A 314 -7.89 25.28 -13.43
N LYS A 315 -7.81 26.48 -12.83
CA LYS A 315 -6.57 27.26 -12.72
C LYS A 315 -5.51 26.51 -11.93
N ALA A 316 -5.84 26.01 -10.74
CA ALA A 316 -4.90 25.23 -9.91
C ALA A 316 -4.37 23.99 -10.65
N CYS A 317 -5.23 23.28 -11.37
CA CYS A 317 -4.82 22.14 -12.21
C CYS A 317 -3.92 22.58 -13.36
N SER A 318 -4.27 23.64 -14.09
CA SER A 318 -3.49 24.17 -15.21
C SER A 318 -2.09 24.61 -14.78
N ASP A 319 -1.98 25.28 -13.64
CA ASP A 319 -0.70 25.77 -13.12
C ASP A 319 0.23 24.60 -12.74
N VAL A 320 -0.29 23.60 -12.01
CA VAL A 320 0.51 22.44 -11.56
C VAL A 320 0.81 21.48 -12.70
N LEU A 321 -0.24 21.01 -13.40
CA LEU A 321 -0.10 19.99 -14.44
C LEU A 321 0.48 20.57 -15.73
N GLY A 322 0.25 21.85 -16.02
CA GLY A 322 0.90 22.52 -17.15
C GLY A 322 2.41 22.64 -16.98
N THR A 323 2.88 22.87 -15.75
CA THR A 323 4.32 22.84 -15.44
C THR A 323 4.86 21.42 -15.59
N LEU A 324 4.18 20.43 -15.00
CA LEU A 324 4.58 19.02 -15.10
C LEU A 324 4.62 18.54 -16.56
N ALA A 325 3.65 18.92 -17.39
CA ALA A 325 3.59 18.54 -18.80
C ALA A 325 4.79 19.07 -19.60
N LYS A 326 5.24 20.30 -19.31
CA LYS A 326 6.44 20.89 -19.92
C LYS A 326 7.72 20.18 -19.48
N ASP A 327 7.80 19.83 -18.20
CA ASP A 327 8.97 19.15 -17.68
C ASP A 327 9.09 17.73 -18.23
N LEU A 328 7.96 17.00 -18.30
CA LEU A 328 7.91 15.65 -18.84
C LEU A 328 8.19 15.61 -20.34
N SER A 329 7.73 16.60 -21.12
CA SER A 329 8.01 16.64 -22.56
C SER A 329 9.51 16.66 -22.86
N THR A 330 10.30 17.27 -21.98
CA THR A 330 11.76 17.30 -22.03
C THR A 330 12.41 16.06 -21.40
N ALA A 331 11.66 15.31 -20.59
CA ALA A 331 12.18 14.19 -19.84
C ALA A 331 12.10 12.83 -20.53
N TYR A 332 11.00 12.57 -21.22
CA TYR A 332 10.85 11.33 -21.96
C TYR A 332 11.55 11.39 -23.32
N PRO A 333 12.09 10.26 -23.80
CA PRO A 333 12.59 10.17 -25.17
C PRO A 333 11.51 10.59 -26.17
N SER A 334 11.87 11.35 -27.21
CA SER A 334 10.91 11.82 -28.22
C SER A 334 10.05 10.67 -28.74
N LYS A 335 10.64 9.50 -28.99
CA LYS A 335 9.96 8.31 -29.47
C LYS A 335 8.73 7.91 -28.64
N VAL A 336 8.77 8.06 -27.32
CA VAL A 336 7.62 7.77 -26.44
C VAL A 336 6.45 8.70 -26.76
N TRP A 337 6.73 9.97 -27.01
CA TRP A 337 5.73 10.91 -27.47
C TRP A 337 5.30 10.61 -28.89
N ASP A 338 6.23 10.24 -29.77
CA ASP A 338 5.94 9.90 -31.17
C ASP A 338 4.94 8.75 -31.28
N ASP A 339 5.09 7.71 -30.46
CA ASP A 339 4.19 6.55 -30.40
C ASP A 339 2.80 6.91 -29.84
N LEU A 340 2.73 7.92 -28.97
CA LEU A 340 1.48 8.46 -28.42
C LEU A 340 0.82 9.51 -29.33
N ARG A 341 1.52 10.00 -30.37
CA ARG A 341 0.94 10.94 -31.34
C ARG A 341 0.06 10.21 -32.34
N CYS A 342 -0.92 10.93 -32.89
CA CYS A 342 -1.79 10.42 -33.95
C CYS A 342 -0.96 9.88 -35.12
N LYS A 343 -1.30 8.69 -35.63
CA LYS A 343 -0.65 8.01 -36.77
C LYS A 343 -0.74 8.78 -38.10
N ARG A 344 -1.42 9.94 -38.15
CA ARG A 344 -1.52 10.82 -39.33
C ARG A 344 -0.93 12.21 -39.06
N PRO A 345 0.41 12.36 -39.02
CA PRO A 345 1.07 13.64 -38.71
C PRO A 345 0.81 14.76 -39.72
N TRP A 346 0.41 14.43 -40.95
CA TRP A 346 0.17 15.39 -42.04
C TRP A 346 -1.21 16.08 -41.97
N GLU A 347 -2.06 15.69 -41.02
CA GLU A 347 -3.41 16.23 -40.88
C GLU A 347 -3.36 17.57 -40.11
N PRO A 348 -3.97 18.66 -40.61
CA PRO A 348 -3.86 19.98 -39.97
C PRO A 348 -4.34 20.07 -38.51
N SER A 349 -5.22 19.15 -38.10
CA SER A 349 -5.66 18.97 -36.71
C SER A 349 -4.55 18.48 -35.77
N CYS A 350 -3.42 17.99 -36.30
CA CYS A 350 -2.34 17.36 -35.54
C CYS A 350 -1.09 18.26 -35.33
N TYR A 351 -1.05 19.49 -35.88
CA TYR A 351 0.13 20.37 -35.78
C TYR A 351 0.49 20.78 -34.33
N ASN A 352 -0.49 20.85 -33.42
CA ASN A 352 -0.27 21.19 -32.00
C ASN A 352 -0.05 19.96 -31.09
N MET A 353 0.07 18.75 -31.65
CA MET A 353 0.10 17.50 -30.88
C MET A 353 1.32 17.38 -29.94
N HIS A 354 2.42 18.08 -30.23
CA HIS A 354 3.63 18.10 -29.38
C HIS A 354 3.40 18.72 -27.99
N ILE A 355 2.36 19.54 -27.82
CA ILE A 355 1.98 20.16 -26.53
C ILE A 355 0.78 19.42 -25.89
N LEU A 356 -0.11 18.87 -26.72
CA LEU A 356 -1.37 18.28 -26.27
C LEU A 356 -1.20 16.88 -25.66
N VAL A 357 -0.28 16.07 -26.19
CA VAL A 357 -0.04 14.71 -25.67
C VAL A 357 0.52 14.72 -24.24
N PRO A 358 1.52 15.55 -23.88
CA PRO A 358 1.98 15.64 -22.49
C PRO A 358 0.90 16.13 -21.53
N LYS A 359 0.06 17.09 -21.95
CA LYS A 359 -1.09 17.55 -21.13
C LYS A 359 -2.09 16.42 -20.88
N LEU A 360 -2.51 15.71 -21.92
CA LEU A 360 -3.40 14.56 -21.79
C LEU A 360 -2.78 13.46 -20.91
N PHE A 361 -1.49 13.17 -21.10
CA PHE A 361 -0.73 12.21 -20.30
C PHE A 361 -0.73 12.57 -18.82
N THR A 362 -0.39 13.83 -18.47
CA THR A 362 -0.40 14.27 -17.06
C THR A 362 -1.79 14.22 -16.46
N THR A 363 -2.83 14.61 -17.19
CA THR A 363 -4.22 14.49 -16.72
C THR A 363 -4.61 13.03 -16.51
N PHE A 364 -4.32 12.14 -17.46
CA PHE A 364 -4.63 10.71 -17.34
C PHE A 364 -3.97 10.07 -16.10
N TRP A 365 -2.67 10.30 -15.93
CA TRP A 365 -1.91 9.62 -14.88
C TRP A 365 -2.06 10.26 -13.49
N THR A 366 -2.56 11.50 -13.38
CA THR A 366 -2.83 12.13 -12.08
C THR A 366 -4.23 11.83 -11.55
N LEU A 367 -5.17 11.46 -12.41
CA LEU A 367 -6.52 11.07 -12.00
C LEU A 367 -6.57 9.62 -11.50
N THR A 368 -7.59 9.36 -10.67
CA THR A 368 -7.97 8.07 -10.12
C THR A 368 -9.44 7.79 -10.41
N ALA A 369 -9.88 6.55 -10.19
CA ALA A 369 -11.29 6.19 -10.33
C ALA A 369 -12.21 7.04 -9.42
N TYR A 370 -11.73 7.42 -8.23
CA TYR A 370 -12.44 8.29 -7.28
C TYR A 370 -12.77 9.67 -7.88
N ASP A 371 -11.91 10.18 -8.76
CA ASP A 371 -12.03 11.53 -9.32
C ASP A 371 -13.06 11.63 -10.44
N ILE A 372 -13.37 10.51 -11.10
CA ILE A 372 -14.18 10.48 -12.34
C ILE A 372 -15.51 9.74 -12.19
N TYR A 373 -15.70 8.95 -11.12
CA TYR A 373 -16.89 8.16 -10.90
C TYR A 373 -17.31 8.17 -9.44
N VAL A 374 -18.62 8.29 -9.20
CA VAL A 374 -19.23 8.17 -7.86
C VAL A 374 -19.97 6.83 -7.78
N PRO A 375 -19.54 5.87 -6.95
CA PRO A 375 -20.21 4.57 -6.83
C PRO A 375 -21.46 4.69 -5.93
N GLY A 376 -22.52 5.30 -6.46
CA GLY A 376 -23.76 5.58 -5.71
C GLY A 376 -24.39 4.33 -5.09
N GLN A 377 -24.43 3.22 -5.84
CA GLN A 377 -24.99 1.94 -5.38
C GLN A 377 -24.18 1.34 -4.23
N ALA A 378 -22.84 1.41 -4.29
CA ALA A 378 -21.99 0.90 -3.22
C ALA A 378 -22.18 1.69 -1.91
N TYR A 379 -22.28 3.02 -2.01
CA TYR A 379 -22.62 3.87 -0.85
C TYR A 379 -23.98 3.49 -0.26
N GLU A 380 -25.00 3.31 -1.10
CA GLU A 380 -26.35 2.93 -0.66
C GLU A 380 -26.37 1.56 0.03
N ARG A 381 -25.71 0.54 -0.54
CA ARG A 381 -25.59 -0.80 0.06
C ARG A 381 -24.98 -0.74 1.46
N GLU A 382 -23.86 -0.03 1.64
CA GLU A 382 -23.21 0.07 2.95
C GLU A 382 -24.00 0.94 3.94
N LEU A 383 -24.68 2.01 3.48
CA LEU A 383 -25.59 2.80 4.32
C LEU A 383 -26.78 1.97 4.80
N GLU A 384 -27.40 1.16 3.93
CA GLU A 384 -28.48 0.26 4.32
C GLU A 384 -28.01 -0.77 5.35
N LYS A 385 -26.83 -1.36 5.15
CA LYS A 385 -26.23 -2.31 6.09
C LYS A 385 -26.01 -1.67 7.47
N LEU A 386 -25.49 -0.44 7.52
CA LEU A 386 -25.36 0.33 8.76
C LEU A 386 -26.72 0.63 9.40
N ARG A 387 -27.72 1.06 8.63
CA ARG A 387 -29.07 1.33 9.12
C ARG A 387 -29.75 0.09 9.69
N ARG A 388 -29.62 -1.07 9.03
CA ARG A 388 -30.12 -2.35 9.54
C ARG A 388 -29.46 -2.72 10.86
N GLN A 389 -28.13 -2.56 10.95
CA GLN A 389 -27.40 -2.78 12.21
C GLN A 389 -27.82 -1.82 13.31
N ILE A 390 -28.15 -0.56 12.99
CA ILE A 390 -28.66 0.42 13.95
C ILE A 390 -30.05 0.02 14.46
N SER A 391 -30.95 -0.43 13.57
CA SER A 391 -32.32 -0.85 13.96
C SER A 391 -32.37 -2.11 14.82
N GLN A 392 -31.30 -2.91 14.83
CA GLN A 392 -31.19 -4.13 15.63
C GLN A 392 -30.63 -3.89 17.04
N LEU A 393 -30.08 -2.71 17.33
CA LEU A 393 -29.54 -2.37 18.65
C LEU A 393 -30.66 -1.97 19.60
N ASP A 394 -30.52 -2.37 20.87
CA ASP A 394 -31.47 -2.03 21.93
C ASP A 394 -31.06 -0.68 22.55
N ASP A 395 -31.87 0.38 22.34
CA ASP A 395 -31.52 1.79 22.60
C ASP A 395 -31.02 2.05 24.03
N VAL A 396 -31.46 1.25 25.00
CA VAL A 396 -31.14 1.44 26.44
C VAL A 396 -29.86 0.72 26.86
N ARG A 397 -29.54 -0.43 26.26
CA ARG A 397 -28.37 -1.25 26.66
C ARG A 397 -27.11 -0.92 25.86
N GLU A 398 -27.28 -0.42 24.63
CA GLU A 398 -26.19 -0.27 23.65
C GLU A 398 -26.00 1.16 23.16
N ALA A 399 -26.34 2.16 23.98
CA ALA A 399 -26.31 3.58 23.62
C ALA A 399 -24.95 4.06 23.05
N ALA A 400 -23.83 3.54 23.57
CA ALA A 400 -22.49 3.88 23.07
C ALA A 400 -22.22 3.33 21.66
N GLU A 401 -22.68 2.10 21.38
CA GLU A 401 -22.53 1.47 20.08
C GLU A 401 -23.48 2.07 19.04
N LEU A 402 -24.70 2.39 19.46
CA LEU A 402 -25.68 3.12 18.67
C LEU A 402 -25.13 4.48 18.20
N LYS A 403 -24.57 5.27 19.13
CA LYS A 403 -23.94 6.55 18.82
C LYS A 403 -22.80 6.38 17.82
N LYS A 404 -21.93 5.38 18.03
CA LYS A 404 -20.80 5.10 17.14
C LYS A 404 -21.24 4.74 15.72
N LYS A 405 -22.29 3.93 15.57
CA LYS A 405 -22.83 3.54 14.25
C LYS A 405 -23.52 4.73 13.55
N LYS A 406 -24.30 5.53 14.27
CA LYS A 406 -24.88 6.78 13.72
C LYS A 406 -23.81 7.77 13.27
N ASP A 407 -22.75 7.95 14.05
CA ASP A 407 -21.60 8.79 13.67
C ASP A 407 -20.89 8.24 12.41
N ARG A 408 -20.84 6.92 12.24
CA ARG A 408 -20.25 6.27 11.05
C ARG A 408 -21.13 6.47 9.82
N GLU A 409 -22.45 6.31 9.95
CA GLU A 409 -23.42 6.59 8.90
C GLU A 409 -23.31 8.04 8.40
N GLN A 410 -23.30 9.01 9.33
CA GLN A 410 -23.15 10.43 8.97
C GLN A 410 -21.85 10.70 8.21
N LYS A 411 -20.73 10.11 8.66
CA LYS A 411 -19.44 10.26 7.97
C LYS A 411 -19.44 9.68 6.57
N LEU A 412 -20.13 8.56 6.34
CA LEU A 412 -20.24 7.94 5.02
C LEU A 412 -21.11 8.80 4.07
N CYS A 413 -22.22 9.36 4.56
CA CYS A 413 -23.02 10.35 3.82
C CYS A 413 -22.20 11.61 3.45
N ASP A 414 -21.44 12.14 4.41
CA ASP A 414 -20.59 13.31 4.18
C ASP A 414 -19.49 13.02 3.16
N GLU A 415 -18.91 11.81 3.17
CA GLU A 415 -17.93 11.37 2.19
C GLU A 415 -18.53 11.28 0.79
N GLN A 416 -19.70 10.63 0.65
CA GLN A 416 -20.42 10.54 -0.63
C GLN A 416 -20.67 11.94 -1.21
N ARG A 417 -21.15 12.88 -0.37
CA ARG A 417 -21.40 14.26 -0.79
C ARG A 417 -20.12 14.96 -1.28
N ARG A 418 -19.01 14.78 -0.56
CA ARG A 418 -17.71 15.34 -0.97
C ARG A 418 -17.23 14.75 -2.30
N GLN A 419 -17.42 13.44 -2.52
CA GLN A 419 -17.05 12.79 -3.76
C GLN A 419 -17.91 13.27 -4.94
N ILE A 420 -19.21 13.48 -4.75
CA ILE A 420 -20.10 14.08 -5.75
C ILE A 420 -19.60 15.47 -6.15
N ASP A 421 -19.39 16.34 -5.16
CA ASP A 421 -18.89 17.71 -5.40
C ASP A 421 -17.53 17.71 -6.11
N HIS A 422 -16.66 16.76 -5.76
CA HIS A 422 -15.34 16.59 -6.36
C HIS A 422 -15.42 16.13 -7.81
N THR A 423 -16.15 15.04 -8.06
CA THR A 423 -16.34 14.47 -9.39
C THR A 423 -16.96 15.50 -10.32
N ASN A 424 -17.95 16.28 -9.85
CA ASN A 424 -18.54 17.34 -10.65
C ASN A 424 -17.52 18.42 -11.09
N ARG A 425 -16.62 18.84 -10.18
CA ARG A 425 -15.55 19.80 -10.53
C ARG A 425 -14.57 19.21 -11.54
N VAL A 426 -14.18 17.95 -11.35
CA VAL A 426 -13.26 17.24 -12.25
C VAL A 426 -13.91 17.09 -13.63
N MET A 427 -15.15 16.63 -13.71
CA MET A 427 -15.87 16.46 -14.98
C MET A 427 -16.06 17.78 -15.74
N GLN A 428 -16.31 18.89 -15.04
CA GLN A 428 -16.39 20.20 -15.68
C GLN A 428 -15.03 20.68 -16.20
N ARG A 429 -13.93 20.42 -15.47
CA ARG A 429 -12.58 20.62 -15.97
C ARG A 429 -12.31 19.79 -17.23
N LEU A 430 -12.61 18.48 -17.18
CA LEU A 430 -12.40 17.58 -18.31
C LEU A 430 -13.23 18.00 -19.53
N SER A 431 -14.47 18.46 -19.33
CA SER A 431 -15.33 18.98 -20.39
C SER A 431 -14.73 20.22 -21.07
N ALA A 432 -14.12 21.12 -20.28
CA ALA A 432 -13.45 22.30 -20.81
C ALA A 432 -12.17 21.95 -21.60
N GLU A 433 -11.36 21.01 -21.09
CA GLU A 433 -10.07 20.64 -21.70
C GLU A 433 -10.22 19.65 -22.88
N LYS A 434 -11.32 18.88 -22.96
CA LYS A 434 -11.54 17.84 -23.99
C LYS A 434 -11.35 18.36 -25.41
N ASN A 435 -11.90 19.53 -25.72
CA ASN A 435 -11.86 20.10 -27.06
C ASN A 435 -10.43 20.56 -27.45
N GLU A 436 -9.59 20.85 -26.46
CA GLU A 436 -8.17 21.16 -26.69
C GLU A 436 -7.40 19.89 -27.06
N TRP A 437 -7.68 18.76 -26.41
CA TRP A 437 -6.99 17.49 -26.66
C TRP A 437 -7.42 16.82 -27.97
N PHE A 438 -8.70 16.89 -28.28
CA PHE A 438 -9.32 16.21 -29.41
C PHE A 438 -10.03 17.26 -30.27
N SER A 439 -9.29 17.96 -31.12
CA SER A 439 -9.88 18.92 -32.05
C SER A 439 -10.91 18.22 -32.95
N ALA A 440 -12.18 18.53 -32.73
CA ALA A 440 -13.31 18.05 -33.52
C ALA A 440 -13.35 18.76 -34.88
N LYS A 441 -12.50 18.34 -35.82
CA LYS A 441 -12.74 18.53 -37.26
C LYS A 441 -12.30 17.27 -37.99
N GLY A 442 -13.17 16.28 -37.96
CA GLY A 442 -13.07 15.05 -38.73
C GLY A 442 -14.38 14.30 -38.53
N ASP A 443 -15.13 14.14 -39.61
CA ASP A 443 -16.33 13.32 -39.76
C ASP A 443 -17.70 13.98 -39.52
N GLU A 444 -17.95 15.12 -40.15
CA GLU A 444 -19.22 15.24 -40.89
C GLU A 444 -19.04 14.48 -42.21
N HIS A 445 -19.37 13.19 -42.20
CA HIS A 445 -19.67 12.48 -43.44
C HIS A 445 -20.91 13.13 -44.03
N THR A 446 -20.73 14.06 -44.96
CA THR A 446 -21.76 14.48 -45.89
C THR A 446 -22.23 13.24 -46.64
N GLY A 447 -23.39 12.74 -46.26
CA GLY A 447 -24.14 11.81 -47.08
C GLY A 447 -24.52 12.50 -48.39
N THR A 448 -23.91 12.04 -49.48
CA THR A 448 -24.44 12.10 -50.84
C THR A 448 -24.03 10.83 -51.55
#